data_AF-A0A952HDI0-F1
#
_entry.id   AF-A0A952HDI0-F1
#
_cell.length_a   1.000
_cell.length_b   1.000
_cell.length_c   1.000
_cell.angle_alpha   90.00
_cell.angle_beta   90.00
_cell.angle_gamma   90.00
#
_symmetry.space_group_name_H-M   'P 1'
#
loop_
_entity.id
_entity.type
_entity.pdbx_description
1 polymer ?
#
loop_
_entity_poly.entity_id
_entity_poly.type
_entity_poly.pdbx_seq_one_letter_code
_entity_poly.pdbx_strand_id
1 'polypeptide(L)'
;MHINLAVGYGGRKEITDAMRSIVAAHHADGGSLETLADLLTPDLIGEHLYTGGQPDPDLVIRTSGEQRLSDFMLWQSAHSEFYFVEALGPDLREVDFLRAVRDYSRRHRRFGG
;
A
#
# COMPACT_ATOMS: atom_id res chain seq x y z
N MET A 1 -10.99 -6.72 13.48
CA MET A 1 -10.36 -7.36 12.31
C MET A 1 -10.86 -6.63 11.08
N HIS A 2 -9.97 -6.12 10.24
CA HIS A 2 -10.30 -5.39 9.01
C HIS A 2 -9.71 -6.15 7.81
N ILE A 3 -10.46 -6.29 6.71
CA ILE A 3 -10.04 -7.03 5.53
C ILE A 3 -10.36 -6.17 4.30
N ASN A 4 -9.34 -5.88 3.50
CA ASN A 4 -9.49 -5.23 2.19
C ASN A 4 -9.46 -6.29 1.10
N LEU A 5 -10.54 -6.37 0.31
CA LEU A 5 -10.57 -7.19 -0.90
C LEU A 5 -10.34 -6.31 -2.13
N ALA A 6 -9.16 -6.41 -2.73
CA ALA A 6 -8.73 -5.60 -3.85
C ALA A 6 -9.16 -6.24 -5.20
N VAL A 7 -10.34 -5.88 -5.71
CA VAL A 7 -10.87 -6.38 -7.00
C VAL A 7 -10.76 -5.31 -8.08
N GLY A 8 -10.12 -5.63 -9.21
CA GLY A 8 -9.86 -4.64 -10.26
C GLY A 8 -8.94 -3.50 -9.79
N TYR A 9 -8.17 -3.75 -8.72
CA TYR A 9 -7.27 -2.78 -8.11
C TYR A 9 -5.98 -2.63 -8.92
N GLY A 10 -5.45 -1.40 -8.94
CA GLY A 10 -4.09 -1.10 -9.41
C GLY A 10 -3.58 0.16 -8.71
N GLY A 11 -2.37 0.08 -8.14
CA GLY A 11 -1.79 1.13 -7.31
C GLY A 11 -1.56 2.43 -8.07
N ARG A 12 -1.15 2.37 -9.35
CA ARG A 12 -1.06 3.57 -10.20
C ARG A 12 -2.42 4.24 -10.41
N LYS A 13 -3.48 3.45 -10.58
CA LYS A 13 -4.84 3.97 -10.73
C LYS A 13 -5.31 4.60 -9.42
N GLU A 14 -5.05 3.94 -8.29
CA GLU A 14 -5.37 4.48 -6.95
C GLU A 14 -4.72 5.85 -6.73
N ILE A 15 -3.41 5.98 -6.98
CA ILE A 15 -2.69 7.27 -6.85
C ILE A 15 -3.29 8.32 -7.78
N THR A 16 -3.63 7.94 -9.02
CA THR A 16 -4.25 8.86 -9.98
C THR A 16 -5.60 9.37 -9.48
N ASP A 17 -6.42 8.49 -8.91
CA ASP A 17 -7.73 8.85 -8.38
C ASP A 17 -7.62 9.71 -7.12
N ALA A 18 -6.66 9.42 -6.24
CA ALA A 18 -6.36 10.24 -5.06
C ALA A 18 -5.97 11.67 -5.46
N MET A 19 -5.05 11.82 -6.42
CA MET A 19 -4.68 13.14 -6.94
C MET A 19 -5.85 13.89 -7.57
N ARG A 20 -6.72 13.19 -8.33
CA ARG A 20 -7.94 13.80 -8.87
C ARG A 20 -8.89 14.26 -7.78
N SER A 21 -9.02 13.49 -6.70
CA SER A 21 -9.86 13.84 -5.55
C SER A 21 -9.36 15.11 -4.85
N ILE A 22 -8.05 15.21 -4.60
CA ILE A 22 -7.43 16.39 -3.98
C ILE A 22 -7.65 17.65 -4.84
N VAL A 23 -7.36 17.55 -6.15
CA VAL A 23 -7.55 18.66 -7.08
C VAL A 23 -9.01 19.12 -7.12
N ALA A 24 -9.96 18.18 -7.14
CA ALA A 24 -11.38 18.50 -7.17
C ALA A 24 -11.85 19.19 -5.87
N ALA A 25 -11.41 18.71 -4.71
CA ALA A 25 -11.74 19.31 -3.41
C ALA A 25 -11.18 20.73 -3.31
N HIS A 26 -9.89 20.93 -3.62
CA HIS A 26 -9.26 22.24 -3.58
C HIS A 26 -9.90 23.25 -4.54
N HIS A 27 -10.28 22.79 -5.74
CA HIS A 27 -10.99 23.64 -6.70
C HIS A 27 -12.38 24.05 -6.19
N ALA A 28 -13.11 23.14 -5.54
CA ALA A 28 -14.42 23.44 -4.96
C ALA A 28 -14.33 24.49 -3.83
N ASP A 29 -13.21 24.53 -3.11
CA ASP A 29 -12.92 25.52 -2.06
C ASP A 29 -12.40 26.86 -2.61
N GLY A 30 -12.32 27.01 -3.94
CA GLY A 30 -11.87 28.24 -4.60
C GLY A 30 -10.36 28.44 -4.59
N GLY A 31 -9.59 27.39 -4.33
CA GLY A 31 -8.14 27.44 -4.26
C GLY A 31 -7.47 27.62 -5.62
N SER A 32 -6.28 28.22 -5.61
CA SER A 32 -5.42 28.41 -6.80
C SER A 32 -4.41 27.27 -6.97
N LEU A 33 -3.72 27.19 -8.12
CA LEU A 33 -2.66 26.20 -8.33
C LEU A 33 -1.47 26.39 -7.39
N GLU A 34 -1.15 27.64 -7.03
CA GLU A 34 -0.07 27.97 -6.09
C GLU A 34 -0.40 27.41 -4.71
N THR A 35 -1.60 27.68 -4.21
CA THR A 35 -2.05 27.16 -2.90
C THR A 35 -2.22 25.64 -2.88
N LEU A 36 -2.53 25.02 -4.03
CA LEU A 36 -2.56 23.56 -4.14
C LEU A 36 -1.17 22.95 -3.97
N ALA A 37 -0.15 23.54 -4.60
CA ALA A 37 1.22 23.04 -4.55
C ALA A 37 1.76 23.02 -3.12
N ASP A 38 1.44 24.04 -2.31
CA ASP A 38 1.84 24.14 -0.90
C ASP A 38 1.15 23.11 0.00
N LEU A 39 -0.05 22.65 -0.39
CA LEU A 39 -0.87 21.72 0.37
C LEU A 39 -0.52 20.25 0.10
N LEU A 40 0.04 19.94 -1.08
CA LEU A 40 0.37 18.58 -1.49
C LEU A 40 1.51 17.99 -0.64
N THR A 41 1.15 17.03 0.21
CA THR A 41 2.09 16.27 1.04
C THR A 41 1.86 14.77 0.84
N PRO A 42 2.86 13.91 1.16
CA PRO A 42 2.65 12.47 1.15
C PRO A 42 1.47 12.03 2.04
N ASP A 43 1.31 12.66 3.20
CA ASP A 43 0.23 12.33 4.13
C ASP A 43 -1.14 12.66 3.53
N LEU A 44 -1.30 13.83 2.93
CA LEU A 44 -2.53 14.20 2.23
C LEU A 44 -2.85 13.25 1.08
N ILE A 45 -1.84 12.86 0.29
CA ILE A 45 -2.05 11.87 -0.79
C ILE A 45 -2.54 10.55 -0.19
N GLY A 46 -1.91 10.10 0.91
CA GLY A 46 -2.27 8.89 1.66
C GLY A 46 -3.71 8.90 2.16
N GLU A 47 -4.20 10.04 2.67
CA GLU A 47 -5.58 10.22 3.13
C GLU A 47 -6.61 10.06 2.00
N HIS A 48 -6.24 10.39 0.76
CA HIS A 48 -7.11 10.28 -0.41
C HIS A 48 -6.99 8.94 -1.18
N LEU A 49 -6.12 8.01 -0.74
CA LEU A 49 -6.07 6.65 -1.29
C LEU A 49 -7.33 5.86 -0.91
N TYR A 50 -7.58 4.72 -1.57
CA TYR A 50 -8.71 3.86 -1.20
C TYR A 50 -8.57 3.28 0.21
N THR A 51 -7.34 3.21 0.71
CA THR A 51 -7.00 2.81 2.08
C THR A 51 -6.81 3.99 3.04
N GLY A 52 -7.26 5.20 2.70
CA GLY A 52 -7.13 6.38 3.55
C GLY A 52 -7.59 6.12 5.00
N GLY A 53 -6.78 6.56 5.96
CA GLY A 53 -7.02 6.35 7.40
C GLY A 53 -6.70 4.94 7.91
N GLN A 54 -6.22 4.02 7.06
CA GLN A 54 -5.72 2.71 7.48
C GLN A 54 -4.19 2.76 7.63
N PRO A 55 -3.61 1.98 8.57
CA PRO A 55 -2.17 1.86 8.67
C PRO A 55 -1.58 1.15 7.44
N ASP A 56 -0.36 1.52 7.08
CA ASP A 56 0.41 0.83 6.05
C ASP A 56 0.65 -0.64 6.39
N PRO A 57 0.72 -1.53 5.39
CA PRO A 57 1.04 -2.92 5.61
C PRO A 57 2.47 -3.08 6.14
N ASP A 58 2.60 -3.80 7.24
CA ASP A 58 3.89 -4.18 7.80
C ASP A 58 4.62 -5.23 6.95
N LEU A 59 3.86 -6.19 6.40
CA LEU A 59 4.35 -7.36 5.67
C LEU A 59 3.49 -7.61 4.44
N VAL A 60 4.14 -7.71 3.28
CA VAL A 60 3.52 -8.12 2.02
C VAL A 60 4.01 -9.53 1.67
N ILE A 61 3.07 -10.48 1.67
CA ILE A 61 3.33 -11.87 1.30
C ILE A 61 2.87 -12.10 -0.14
N ARG A 62 3.76 -12.61 -0.99
CA ARG A 62 3.45 -12.93 -2.39
C ARG A 62 3.79 -14.38 -2.73
N THR A 63 2.83 -15.09 -3.30
CA THR A 63 2.93 -16.49 -3.70
C THR A 63 3.56 -16.66 -5.09
N SER A 64 3.74 -17.91 -5.54
CA SER A 64 4.25 -18.34 -6.86
C SER A 64 5.72 -18.04 -7.17
N GLY A 65 6.53 -17.70 -6.16
CA GLY A 65 7.97 -17.41 -6.33
C GLY A 65 8.28 -16.05 -6.99
N GLU A 66 7.27 -15.29 -7.39
CA GLU A 66 7.44 -14.07 -8.17
C GLU A 66 7.89 -12.88 -7.31
N GLN A 67 9.09 -12.36 -7.59
CA GLN A 67 9.70 -11.27 -6.82
C GLN A 67 9.41 -9.89 -7.42
N ARG A 68 8.13 -9.47 -7.37
CA ARG A 68 7.69 -8.14 -7.81
C ARG A 68 6.44 -7.71 -7.03
N LEU A 69 6.05 -6.43 -7.14
CA LEU A 69 4.78 -5.93 -6.59
C LEU A 69 3.60 -6.10 -7.54
N SER A 70 3.85 -6.03 -8.86
CA SER A 70 2.78 -6.05 -9.88
C SER A 70 1.66 -5.02 -9.64
N ASP A 71 2.05 -3.77 -9.36
CA ASP A 71 1.11 -2.66 -9.15
C ASP A 71 0.22 -2.81 -7.90
N PHE A 72 0.57 -3.71 -6.96
CA PHE A 72 -0.18 -3.87 -5.71
C PHE A 72 0.36 -2.93 -4.61
N MET A 73 -0.53 -2.13 -4.00
CA MET A 73 -0.25 -1.23 -2.86
C MET A 73 1.05 -0.43 -2.98
N LEU A 74 1.24 0.25 -4.12
CA LEU A 74 2.51 0.91 -4.42
C LEU A 74 2.89 2.02 -3.42
N TRP A 75 1.90 2.75 -2.91
CA TRP A 75 2.12 3.82 -1.95
C TRP A 75 2.33 3.25 -0.54
N GLN A 76 1.37 2.43 -0.12
CA GLN A 76 1.29 1.89 1.24
C GLN A 76 2.46 0.94 1.53
N SER A 77 2.98 0.25 0.52
CA SER A 77 4.07 -0.71 0.71
C SER A 77 5.48 -0.13 0.65
N ALA A 78 5.62 1.20 0.61
CA ALA A 78 6.92 1.87 0.49
C ALA A 78 7.94 1.44 1.57
N HIS A 79 7.45 1.11 2.77
CA HIS A 79 8.26 0.66 3.91
C HIS A 79 7.92 -0.76 4.38
N SER A 80 7.10 -1.50 3.61
CA SER A 80 6.76 -2.88 3.96
C SER A 80 7.95 -3.81 3.82
N GLU A 81 7.96 -4.85 4.63
CA GLU A 81 8.77 -6.02 4.34
C GLU A 81 8.10 -6.91 3.30
N PHE A 82 8.90 -7.52 2.43
CA PHE A 82 8.42 -8.44 1.41
C PHE A 82 8.84 -9.87 1.72
N TYR A 83 7.88 -10.79 1.67
CA TYR A 83 8.13 -12.22 1.79
C TYR A 83 7.55 -12.96 0.58
N PHE A 84 8.43 -13.61 -0.17
CA PHE A 84 8.05 -14.36 -1.38
C PHE A 84 7.99 -15.86 -1.06
N VAL A 85 6.85 -16.47 -1.38
CA VAL A 85 6.56 -17.89 -1.16
C VAL A 85 6.53 -18.60 -2.51
N GLU A 86 7.22 -19.72 -2.63
CA GLU A 86 7.23 -20.55 -3.85
C GLU A 86 5.86 -21.21 -4.13
N ALA A 87 5.10 -21.56 -3.09
CA ALA A 87 3.78 -22.18 -3.22
C ALA A 87 2.85 -21.30 -4.07
N LEU A 88 2.06 -21.92 -4.95
CA LEU A 88 1.00 -21.24 -5.69
C LEU A 88 -0.13 -20.83 -4.74
N GLY A 89 -0.94 -19.84 -5.13
CA GLY A 89 -2.04 -19.33 -4.31
C GLY A 89 -2.97 -20.43 -3.77
N PRO A 90 -3.51 -21.33 -4.62
CA PRO A 90 -4.35 -22.45 -4.18
C PRO A 90 -3.63 -23.46 -3.27
N ASP A 91 -2.31 -23.53 -3.34
CA ASP A 91 -1.47 -24.48 -2.59
C ASP A 91 -0.88 -23.87 -1.31
N LEU A 92 -1.19 -22.61 -1.01
CA LEU A 92 -0.69 -21.93 0.18
C LEU A 92 -1.32 -22.54 1.44
N ARG A 93 -0.49 -23.12 2.30
CA ARG A 93 -0.94 -23.73 3.56
C ARG A 93 -0.70 -22.79 4.74
N GLU A 94 -1.40 -23.06 5.84
CA GLU A 94 -1.22 -22.35 7.10
C GLU A 94 0.24 -22.33 7.57
N VAL A 95 0.96 -23.46 7.43
CA VAL A 95 2.39 -23.54 7.79
C VAL A 95 3.27 -22.58 7.00
N ASP A 96 2.91 -22.29 5.74
CA ASP A 96 3.66 -21.39 4.87
C ASP A 96 3.40 -19.92 5.26
N PHE A 97 2.15 -19.59 5.61
CA PHE A 97 1.80 -18.29 6.21
C PHE A 97 2.50 -18.06 7.56
N LEU A 98 2.46 -19.04 8.47
CA LEU A 98 3.12 -18.94 9.78
C LEU A 98 4.64 -18.81 9.66
N ARG A 99 5.25 -19.40 8.63
CA ARG A 99 6.68 -19.18 8.32
C ARG A 99 6.98 -17.74 7.95
N ALA A 100 6.14 -17.12 7.11
CA ALA A 100 6.29 -15.71 6.73
C ALA A 100 6.17 -14.78 7.95
N VAL A 101 5.15 -14.98 8.80
CA VAL A 101 4.95 -14.20 10.02
C VAL A 101 6.12 -14.37 10.99
N ARG A 102 6.62 -15.59 11.14
CA ARG A 102 7.79 -15.88 11.99
C ARG A 102 9.06 -15.22 11.46
N ASP A 103 9.27 -15.19 10.14
CA ASP A 103 10.42 -14.53 9.53
C ASP A 103 10.37 -13.02 9.79
N TYR A 104 9.21 -12.40 9.53
CA TYR A 104 8.97 -10.99 9.84
C TYR A 104 9.23 -10.67 11.32
N SER A 105 8.70 -11.49 12.24
CA SER A 105 8.84 -11.27 13.70
C SER A 105 10.29 -11.39 14.21
N ARG A 106 11.17 -12.08 13.48
CA ARG A 106 12.59 -12.26 13.87
C ARG A 106 13.48 -11.11 13.42
N ARG A 107 13.04 -10.34 12.44
CA ARG A 107 13.83 -9.23 11.91
C ARG A 107 13.76 -8.09 12.90
N HIS A 108 14.94 -7.62 13.30
CA HIS A 108 15.02 -6.41 14.12
C HIS A 108 14.68 -5.24 13.22
N ARG A 109 13.57 -4.55 13.51
CA ARG A 109 13.23 -3.29 12.84
C ARG A 109 14.44 -2.36 12.94
N ARG A 110 15.09 -2.11 11.81
CA ARG A 110 16.01 -0.98 11.68
C ARG A 110 15.12 0.25 11.56
N PHE A 111 14.72 0.82 12.70
CA PHE A 111 14.11 2.15 12.70
C PHE A 111 15.16 3.14 12.19
N GLY A 112 14.91 3.76 11.04
CA GLY A 112 15.79 4.77 10.44
C GLY A 112 16.19 4.41 9.01
N GLY A 113 15.33 4.82 8.07
CA GLY A 113 15.64 5.06 6.66
C GLY A 113 14.98 6.36 6.28
#